data_AF-A0AA44UM34-F1
#
_entry.id   AF-A0AA44UM34-F1
#
_cell.length_a   1.000
_cell.length_b   1.000
_cell.length_c   1.000
_cell.angle_alpha   90.00
_cell.angle_beta   90.00
_cell.angle_gamma   90.00
#
_symmetry.space_group_name_H-M   'P 1'
#
loop_
_entity.id
_entity.type
_entity.pdbx_description
1 polymer ?
#
loop_
_entity_poly.entity_id
_entity_poly.type
_entity_poly.pdbx_seq_one_letter_code
_entity_poly.pdbx_strand_id
1 'polypeptide(L)'
;MSHPGPASAPEPPSVVVGHHPDIPDPVLREVLAGAEEEGVPVTTWPDPGAVGGPDGVVALAHRAAQRSRLDVGVGIDADGSVVVHHTTLPADRPAFTETGPGPSAPAGPEGAGDRPHGRRAGAAAARIVTGLPLPGPAGVRP
;
A
#
# COMPACT_ATOMS: atom_id res chain seq x y z
N MET A 1 -46.82 -11.57 -1.79
CA MET A 1 -46.09 -10.76 -0.79
C MET A 1 -44.64 -11.20 -0.88
N SER A 2 -43.80 -10.44 -1.59
CA SER A 2 -42.38 -10.78 -1.78
C SER A 2 -41.62 -10.44 -0.51
N HIS A 3 -40.96 -11.43 0.10
CA HIS A 3 -40.02 -11.17 1.19
C HIS A 3 -38.80 -10.44 0.64
N PRO A 4 -38.32 -9.36 1.30
CA PRO A 4 -37.01 -8.80 0.97
C PRO A 4 -35.95 -9.86 1.25
N GLY A 5 -35.09 -10.13 0.26
CA GLY A 5 -33.93 -11.01 0.43
C GLY A 5 -33.00 -10.48 1.52
N PRO A 6 -32.13 -11.33 2.11
CA PRO A 6 -31.23 -10.89 3.16
C PRO A 6 -30.39 -9.72 2.64
N ALA A 7 -30.36 -8.62 3.41
CA ALA A 7 -29.44 -7.53 3.16
C ALA A 7 -28.01 -8.10 3.15
N SER A 8 -27.27 -7.90 2.06
CA SER A 8 -25.87 -8.33 1.96
C SER A 8 -25.11 -7.80 3.18
N ALA A 9 -24.32 -8.66 3.83
CA ALA A 9 -23.47 -8.24 4.93
C ALA A 9 -22.55 -7.10 4.47
N PRO A 10 -22.30 -6.07 5.30
CA PRO A 10 -21.38 -5.00 4.94
C PRO A 10 -19.99 -5.60 4.69
N GLU A 11 -19.34 -5.15 3.62
CA GLU A 11 -17.98 -5.57 3.26
C GLU A 11 -17.02 -5.29 4.44
N PRO A 12 -16.08 -6.21 4.74
CA PRO A 12 -15.12 -6.00 5.80
C PRO A 12 -14.32 -4.72 5.55
N PRO A 13 -13.96 -3.97 6.62
CA PRO A 13 -13.13 -2.77 6.46
C PRO A 13 -11.76 -3.16 5.88
N SER A 14 -11.28 -2.40 4.89
CA SER A 14 -10.03 -2.67 4.18
C SER A 14 -9.11 -1.45 4.13
N VAL A 15 -7.81 -1.71 3.99
CA VAL A 15 -6.82 -0.69 3.64
C VAL A 15 -7.01 -0.33 2.16
N VAL A 16 -6.96 0.96 1.84
CA VAL A 16 -7.08 1.42 0.44
C VAL A 16 -5.69 1.61 -0.16
N VAL A 17 -5.47 1.01 -1.32
CA VAL A 17 -4.26 1.18 -2.14
C VAL A 17 -4.59 2.13 -3.29
N GLY A 18 -4.29 3.40 -3.09
CA GLY A 18 -4.34 4.45 -4.11
C GLY A 18 -3.17 4.31 -5.07
N HIS A 19 -3.41 4.37 -6.38
CA HIS A 19 -2.33 4.28 -7.35
C HIS A 19 -2.52 5.22 -8.55
N HIS A 20 -1.39 5.68 -9.09
CA HIS A 20 -1.36 6.34 -10.39
C HIS A 20 -1.89 5.38 -11.48
N PRO A 21 -2.50 5.87 -12.59
CA PRO A 21 -2.96 4.98 -13.66
C PRO A 21 -1.84 4.16 -14.31
N ASP A 22 -0.63 4.74 -14.40
CA ASP A 22 0.52 4.15 -15.09
C ASP A 22 1.51 3.43 -14.14
N ILE A 23 1.01 2.81 -13.07
CA ILE A 23 1.87 2.07 -12.15
C ILE A 23 2.43 0.77 -12.74
N PRO A 24 3.57 0.27 -12.26
CA PRO A 24 4.02 -1.07 -12.60
C PRO A 24 3.16 -2.15 -11.90
N ASP A 25 2.47 -3.00 -12.69
CA ASP A 25 1.65 -4.12 -12.19
C ASP A 25 2.35 -5.01 -11.15
N PRO A 26 3.65 -5.35 -11.28
CA PRO A 26 4.34 -6.14 -10.26
C PRO A 26 4.35 -5.46 -8.90
N VAL A 27 4.53 -4.14 -8.83
CA VAL A 27 4.59 -3.41 -7.54
C VAL A 27 3.25 -3.48 -6.83
N LEU A 28 2.15 -3.26 -7.55
CA LEU A 28 0.81 -3.41 -6.98
C LEU A 28 0.58 -4.82 -6.47
N ARG A 29 0.90 -5.84 -7.26
CA ARG A 29 0.75 -7.25 -6.85
C ARG A 29 1.50 -7.52 -5.55
N GLU A 30 2.72 -7.03 -5.44
CA GLU A 30 3.58 -7.26 -4.28
C GLU A 30 3.08 -6.52 -3.03
N VAL A 31 2.56 -5.29 -3.17
CA VAL A 31 1.87 -4.58 -2.09
C VAL A 31 0.66 -5.37 -1.58
N LEU A 32 -0.17 -5.89 -2.48
CA LEU A 32 -1.34 -6.69 -2.08
C LEU A 32 -0.90 -7.98 -1.37
N ALA A 33 0.10 -8.68 -1.90
CA ALA A 33 0.63 -9.90 -1.30
C ALA A 33 1.22 -9.64 0.11
N GLY A 34 1.92 -8.52 0.31
CA GLY A 34 2.48 -8.16 1.61
C GLY A 34 1.41 -7.92 2.68
N ALA A 35 0.25 -7.37 2.31
CA ALA A 35 -0.87 -7.20 3.22
C ALA A 35 -1.62 -8.53 3.48
N GLU A 36 -1.77 -9.36 2.45
CA GLU A 36 -2.38 -10.70 2.54
C GLU A 36 -1.58 -11.61 3.48
N GLU A 37 -0.24 -11.57 3.43
CA GLU A 37 0.65 -12.32 4.33
C GLU A 37 0.41 -11.99 5.82
N GLU A 38 -0.01 -10.76 6.12
CA GLU A 38 -0.31 -10.28 7.48
C GLU A 38 -1.82 -10.38 7.80
N GLY A 39 -2.64 -10.90 6.88
CA GLY A 39 -4.06 -11.17 7.07
C GLY A 39 -4.97 -9.94 7.07
N VAL A 40 -4.51 -8.80 6.50
CA VAL A 40 -5.30 -7.57 6.45
C VAL A 40 -5.91 -7.38 5.06
N PRO A 41 -7.24 -7.19 4.94
CA PRO A 41 -7.89 -6.98 3.66
C PRO A 41 -7.50 -5.62 3.03
N VAL A 42 -7.36 -5.63 1.70
CA VAL A 42 -6.97 -4.48 0.89
C VAL A 42 -7.91 -4.30 -0.29
N THR A 43 -8.13 -3.05 -0.70
CA THR A 43 -8.89 -2.70 -1.91
C THR A 43 -8.09 -1.69 -2.73
N THR A 44 -8.12 -1.80 -4.05
CA THR A 44 -7.41 -0.88 -4.95
C THR A 44 -8.28 0.31 -5.35
N TRP A 45 -7.65 1.45 -5.53
CA TRP A 45 -8.28 2.70 -5.96
C TRP A 45 -7.39 3.41 -6.99
N PRO A 46 -7.69 3.30 -8.30
CA PRO A 46 -7.04 4.15 -9.28
C PRO A 46 -7.47 5.60 -9.05
N ASP A 47 -6.49 6.49 -8.81
CA ASP A 47 -6.73 7.93 -8.66
C ASP A 47 -6.34 8.66 -9.97
N PRO A 48 -7.30 9.03 -10.83
CA PRO A 48 -7.00 9.73 -12.07
C PRO A 48 -6.43 11.15 -11.84
N GLY A 49 -6.53 11.68 -10.61
CA GLY A 49 -5.93 12.95 -10.20
C GLY A 49 -4.59 12.78 -9.50
N ALA A 50 -4.00 11.58 -9.49
CA ALA A 50 -2.68 11.36 -8.93
C ALA A 50 -1.64 12.23 -9.67
N VAL A 51 -0.91 13.02 -8.90
CA VAL A 51 0.26 13.77 -9.39
C VAL A 51 1.47 12.87 -9.14
N GLY A 52 2.31 12.68 -10.14
CA GLY A 52 3.55 11.91 -9.98
C GLY A 52 4.62 12.66 -9.17
N GLY A 53 5.61 11.91 -8.71
CA GLY A 53 6.74 12.40 -7.93
C GLY A 53 6.54 12.30 -6.41
N PRO A 54 7.59 12.64 -5.63
CA PRO A 54 7.66 12.34 -4.19
C PRO A 54 6.51 12.92 -3.35
N ASP A 55 6.17 14.20 -3.55
CA ASP A 55 5.07 14.83 -2.81
C ASP A 55 3.70 14.30 -3.27
N GLY A 56 3.61 13.92 -4.55
CA GLY A 56 2.40 13.40 -5.16
C GLY A 56 2.00 12.04 -4.61
N VAL A 57 2.97 11.12 -4.47
CA VAL A 57 2.74 9.78 -3.89
C VAL A 57 2.43 9.84 -2.39
N VAL A 58 3.03 10.79 -1.66
CA VAL A 58 2.69 11.04 -0.25
C VAL A 58 1.26 11.55 -0.13
N ALA A 59 0.87 12.53 -0.95
CA ALA A 59 -0.50 13.04 -0.97
C ALA A 59 -1.51 11.96 -1.38
N LEU A 60 -1.15 11.08 -2.33
CA LEU A 60 -1.97 9.95 -2.75
C LEU A 60 -2.19 8.95 -1.60
N ALA A 61 -1.12 8.57 -0.89
CA ALA A 61 -1.21 7.68 0.26
C ALA A 61 -2.10 8.27 1.37
N HIS A 62 -1.98 9.57 1.63
CA HIS A 62 -2.82 10.27 2.60
C HIS A 62 -4.29 10.29 2.18
N ARG A 63 -4.60 10.56 0.90
CA ARG A 63 -5.97 10.48 0.37
C ARG A 63 -6.53 9.06 0.47
N ALA A 64 -5.71 8.04 0.18
CA ALA A 64 -6.09 6.64 0.34
C ALA A 64 -6.40 6.32 1.81
N ALA A 65 -5.62 6.87 2.76
CA ALA A 65 -5.84 6.66 4.19
C ALA A 65 -7.19 7.26 4.63
N GLN A 66 -7.52 8.47 4.17
CA GLN A 66 -8.83 9.10 4.43
C GLN A 66 -10.01 8.32 3.83
N ARG A 67 -9.76 7.53 2.77
CA ARG A 67 -10.77 6.69 2.12
C ARG A 67 -10.92 5.33 2.79
N SER A 68 -9.90 4.87 3.51
CA SER A 68 -9.91 3.60 4.22
C SER A 68 -10.71 3.69 5.51
N ARG A 69 -11.50 2.66 5.80
CA ARG A 69 -12.17 2.48 7.09
C ARG A 69 -11.23 2.05 8.22
N LEU A 70 -9.95 1.80 7.90
CA LEU A 70 -8.91 1.40 8.84
C LEU A 70 -7.89 2.52 9.08
N ASP A 71 -8.17 3.75 8.61
CA ASP A 71 -7.30 4.93 8.77
C ASP A 71 -5.90 4.79 8.13
N VAL A 72 -5.64 3.71 7.39
CA VAL A 72 -4.37 3.42 6.71
C VAL A 72 -4.58 3.42 5.20
N GLY A 73 -3.67 4.05 4.48
CA GLY A 73 -3.67 4.08 3.03
C GLY A 73 -2.29 3.85 2.45
N VAL A 74 -2.25 3.30 1.25
CA VAL A 74 -1.04 3.10 0.46
C VAL A 74 -1.13 3.94 -0.81
N GLY A 75 -0.06 4.62 -1.19
CA GLY A 75 0.11 5.32 -2.45
C GLY A 75 1.17 4.62 -3.30
N ILE A 76 0.89 4.36 -4.58
CA ILE A 76 1.86 3.82 -5.54
C ILE A 76 2.00 4.81 -6.70
N ASP A 77 3.23 5.24 -6.97
CA ASP A 77 3.55 6.14 -8.09
C ASP A 77 3.98 5.39 -9.35
N ALA A 78 3.95 6.08 -10.49
CA ALA A 78 4.34 5.54 -11.79
C ALA A 78 5.80 5.04 -11.84
N ASP A 79 6.70 5.59 -11.01
CA ASP A 79 8.09 5.13 -10.89
C ASP A 79 8.27 3.89 -9.98
N GLY A 80 7.15 3.38 -9.44
CA GLY A 80 7.12 2.25 -8.51
C GLY A 80 7.35 2.62 -7.05
N SER A 81 7.52 3.90 -6.71
CA SER A 81 7.60 4.34 -5.31
C SER A 81 6.31 4.01 -4.55
N VAL A 82 6.46 3.50 -3.34
CA VAL A 82 5.34 3.13 -2.47
C VAL A 82 5.42 3.89 -1.15
N VAL A 83 4.30 4.50 -0.75
CA VAL A 83 4.18 5.21 0.52
C VAL A 83 3.01 4.67 1.31
N VAL A 84 3.17 4.49 2.62
CA VAL A 84 2.08 4.15 3.54
C VAL A 84 1.82 5.34 4.46
N HIS A 85 0.56 5.70 4.61
CA HIS A 85 0.11 6.82 5.44
C HIS A 85 -0.96 6.37 6.43
N HIS A 86 -1.05 7.07 7.56
CA HIS A 86 -2.11 6.91 8.55
C HIS A 86 -2.76 8.28 8.82
N THR A 87 -4.09 8.36 8.91
CA THR A 87 -4.83 9.64 8.98
C THR A 87 -4.44 10.54 10.17
N THR A 88 -3.93 9.98 11.26
CA THR A 88 -3.45 10.74 12.44
C THR A 88 -2.09 11.40 12.25
N LEU A 89 -1.33 11.04 11.21
CA LEU A 89 -0.06 11.69 10.89
C LEU A 89 -0.31 12.97 10.08
N PRO A 90 0.57 13.99 10.19
CA PRO A 90 0.57 15.11 9.26
C PRO A 90 0.61 14.64 7.80
N ALA A 91 -0.08 15.36 6.91
CA ALA A 91 -0.24 14.95 5.51
C ALA A 91 1.09 14.78 4.76
N ASP A 92 2.14 15.50 5.18
CA ASP A 92 3.51 15.46 4.63
C ASP A 92 4.44 14.47 5.36
N ARG A 93 3.93 13.76 6.38
CA ARG A 93 4.72 12.81 7.19
C ARG A 93 4.17 11.39 7.06
N PRO A 94 4.60 10.63 6.03
CA PRO A 94 4.18 9.25 5.87
C PRO A 94 4.71 8.35 6.99
N ALA A 95 4.05 7.22 7.22
CA ALA A 95 4.45 6.22 8.18
C ALA A 95 5.57 5.32 7.66
N PHE A 96 5.60 5.07 6.36
CA PHE A 96 6.59 4.22 5.69
C PHE A 96 6.77 4.66 4.23
N THR A 97 7.99 4.51 3.73
CA THR A 97 8.34 4.83 2.34
C THR A 97 9.29 3.79 1.77
N GLU A 98 9.03 3.37 0.55
CA GLU A 98 9.88 2.49 -0.25
C GLU A 98 10.08 3.14 -1.62
N THR A 99 11.26 3.72 -1.83
CA THR A 99 11.61 4.40 -3.09
C THR A 99 11.61 3.41 -4.24
N GLY A 100 10.95 3.77 -5.34
CA GLY A 100 10.84 2.91 -6.51
C GLY A 100 12.21 2.45 -7.04
N PRO A 101 12.28 1.29 -7.70
CA PRO A 101 13.50 0.78 -8.32
C PRO A 101 14.05 1.73 -9.42
N GLY A 102 13.25 2.70 -9.86
CA GLY A 102 13.57 3.56 -10.99
C GLY A 102 13.60 2.77 -12.31
N PRO A 103 13.81 3.45 -13.45
CA PRO A 103 13.79 2.82 -14.78
C PRO A 103 15.01 1.93 -15.07
N SER A 104 15.94 1.77 -14.13
CA SER A 104 17.25 1.15 -14.38
C SER A 104 17.73 0.20 -13.29
N ALA A 105 16.95 -0.09 -12.25
CA ALA A 105 17.34 -1.18 -11.36
C ALA A 105 17.25 -2.49 -12.15
N PRO A 106 18.32 -3.30 -12.20
CA PRO A 106 18.19 -4.67 -12.66
C PRO A 106 17.13 -5.33 -11.78
N ALA A 107 16.28 -6.18 -12.36
CA ALA A 107 15.56 -7.18 -11.58
C ALA A 107 16.64 -7.90 -10.76
N GLY A 108 16.70 -7.60 -9.45
CA GLY A 108 17.74 -8.13 -8.57
C GLY A 108 17.77 -9.64 -8.68
N PRO A 109 18.93 -10.29 -8.43
CA PRO A 109 19.01 -11.73 -8.57
C PRO A 109 17.93 -12.40 -7.72
N GLU A 110 17.09 -13.21 -8.37
CA GLU A 110 16.14 -14.08 -7.67
C GLU A 110 16.95 -15.00 -6.74
N GLY A 111 16.78 -14.81 -5.43
CA GLY A 111 17.39 -15.69 -4.42
C GLY A 111 18.29 -15.04 -3.37
N ALA A 112 18.44 -13.70 -3.33
CA ALA A 112 19.24 -13.03 -2.31
C ALA A 112 18.40 -12.36 -1.21
N GLY A 113 17.57 -13.10 -0.48
CA GLY A 113 17.02 -12.69 0.84
C GLY A 113 16.13 -11.42 0.94
N ASP A 114 16.09 -10.57 -0.08
CA ASP A 114 15.25 -9.37 -0.13
C ASP A 114 13.87 -9.73 -0.68
N ARG A 115 12.83 -9.26 0.02
CA ARG A 115 11.46 -9.39 -0.45
C ARG A 115 11.29 -8.58 -1.74
N PRO A 116 10.44 -9.01 -2.69
CA PRO A 116 10.18 -8.21 -3.88
C PRO A 116 9.68 -6.80 -3.51
N HIS A 117 10.03 -5.82 -4.34
CA HIS A 117 9.68 -4.41 -4.14
C HIS A 117 8.17 -4.22 -3.98
N GLY A 118 7.76 -3.47 -2.95
CA GLY A 118 6.36 -3.26 -2.58
C GLY A 118 5.83 -4.24 -1.53
N ARG A 119 6.39 -5.45 -1.41
CA ARG A 119 5.91 -6.43 -0.42
C ARG A 119 6.11 -5.97 1.02
N ARG A 120 7.20 -5.24 1.30
CA ARG A 120 7.42 -4.64 2.63
C ARG A 120 6.41 -3.53 2.92
N ALA A 121 6.06 -2.71 1.94
CA ALA A 121 5.04 -1.67 2.11
C ALA A 121 3.65 -2.26 2.41
N GLY A 122 3.26 -3.35 1.74
CA GLY A 122 2.04 -4.10 2.05
C GLY A 122 2.00 -4.59 3.50
N ALA A 123 3.09 -5.23 3.94
CA ALA A 123 3.21 -5.68 5.31
C ALA A 123 3.23 -4.51 6.31
N ALA A 124 3.87 -3.39 5.98
CA ALA A 124 3.87 -2.19 6.81
C ALA A 124 2.46 -1.65 7.02
N ALA A 125 1.65 -1.54 5.96
CA ALA A 125 0.27 -1.11 6.06
C ALA A 125 -0.56 -2.01 6.98
N ALA A 126 -0.46 -3.33 6.81
CA ALA A 126 -1.15 -4.30 7.65
C ALA A 126 -0.70 -4.25 9.13
N ARG A 127 0.59 -4.03 9.38
CA ARG A 127 1.14 -3.93 10.73
C ARG A 127 0.75 -2.64 11.44
N ILE A 128 0.57 -1.55 10.71
CA ILE A 128 0.00 -0.31 11.28
C ILE A 128 -1.43 -0.58 11.76
N VAL A 129 -2.26 -1.26 10.95
CA VAL A 129 -3.64 -1.63 11.32
C VAL A 129 -3.67 -2.51 12.57
N THR A 130 -2.74 -3.47 12.68
CA THR A 130 -2.72 -4.46 13.77
C THR A 130 -1.88 -4.05 14.98
N GLY A 131 -1.21 -2.88 14.94
CA GLY A 131 -0.36 -2.40 16.03
C GLY A 131 0.95 -3.19 16.19
N LEU A 132 1.43 -3.84 15.13
CA LEU A 132 2.68 -4.61 15.11
C LEU A 132 3.87 -3.74 14.67
N PRO A 133 5.11 -4.11 15.06
CA PRO A 133 6.31 -3.38 14.64
C PRO A 133 6.50 -3.39 13.12
N LEU A 134 6.82 -2.23 12.53
CA LEU A 134 7.06 -2.09 11.10
C LEU A 134 8.17 -3.04 10.60
N PRO A 135 8.11 -3.48 9.33
CA PRO A 135 9.17 -4.30 8.75
C PRO A 135 10.53 -3.62 8.89
N GLY A 136 11.54 -4.37 9.31
CA GLY A 136 12.93 -3.88 9.39
C GLY A 136 13.46 -3.39 8.02
N PRO A 137 14.58 -2.64 8.02
CA PRO A 137 15.22 -2.21 6.78
C PRO A 137 15.63 -3.42 5.92
N ALA A 138 15.62 -3.25 4.60
CA ALA A 138 16.08 -4.28 3.66
C ALA A 138 17.50 -4.74 4.04
N GLY A 139 17.76 -6.05 3.98
CA GLY A 139 19.06 -6.64 4.31
C GLY A 139 19.40 -6.92 5.78
N VAL A 140 18.55 -6.60 6.76
CA VAL A 140 18.79 -6.99 8.18
C VAL A 140 18.01 -8.26 8.52
N ARG A 141 18.70 -9.41 8.54
CA ARG A 141 18.22 -10.60 9.24
C ARG A 141 18.60 -10.50 10.73
N PRO A 142 17.76 -10.95 11.67
CA PRO A 142 18.21 -11.19 13.04
C PRO A 142 19.29 -12.29 13.08
#